data_AF-A0A965XRD5-F1
#
_entry.id   AF-A0A965XRD5-F1
#
_cell.length_a   1.000
_cell.length_b   1.000
_cell.length_c   1.000
_cell.angle_alpha   90.00
_cell.angle_beta   90.00
_cell.angle_gamma   90.00
#
_symmetry.space_group_name_H-M   'P 1'
#
loop_
_entity.id
_entity.type
_entity.pdbx_description
1 polymer ?
#
loop_
_entity_poly.entity_id
_entity_poly.type
_entity_poly.pdbx_seq_one_letter_code
_entity_poly.pdbx_strand_id
1 'polypeptide(L)'
;MVTFGLHGRILLVDVGVKQYEIRPTSECPGNLGGKALATALLLEHCPAGADPLGPDNPVVIATGPICGSLAWGGSRYCICTKSPQTGLYAESYSGGAVPEAVEAAGFDAVVLTGASSGLTTLAVHEEGCEFLDASGMQGMETFVAEEEISRLTASFYPQGSRTGAMVVGPAAENLVRFAIVANDRWRCAGRCGVGTVLGAKKIKGLVFGGKRKRPLAEPDGLKAYAKDFLTRFKDSPGAKAYRARGTTQMVAIMNTARAFPAKYWSQGTCEHWERISGDTLHAEHEVVPHACRKCFMACGRKTTLRAGSYAGLTLEGPEYETIFAFGGLCMIESMEEIVRLNDLCDRLGLDTISAGNL
;
A
#
# COMPACT_ATOMS: atom_id res chain seq x y z
N MET A 1 -20.30 -17.81 -18.75
CA MET A 1 -18.93 -18.37 -18.84
C MET A 1 -18.28 -18.19 -17.48
N VAL A 2 -17.58 -19.20 -16.97
CA VAL A 2 -16.78 -19.05 -15.74
C VAL A 2 -15.52 -18.28 -16.10
N THR A 3 -15.33 -17.09 -15.52
CA THR A 3 -14.10 -16.33 -15.65
C THR A 3 -13.12 -16.80 -14.58
N PHE A 4 -12.05 -17.46 -15.00
CA PHE A 4 -11.00 -17.92 -14.09
C PHE A 4 -10.09 -16.77 -13.66
N GLY A 5 -9.55 -16.87 -12.45
CA GLY A 5 -8.69 -15.82 -11.92
C GLY A 5 -9.45 -14.60 -11.44
N LEU A 6 -10.79 -14.58 -11.45
CA LEU A 6 -11.61 -13.53 -10.86
C LEU A 6 -12.73 -14.15 -10.02
N HIS A 7 -13.20 -13.42 -9.01
CA HIS A 7 -14.40 -13.76 -8.26
C HIS A 7 -15.68 -13.48 -9.07
N GLY A 8 -15.61 -12.55 -10.03
CA GLY A 8 -16.76 -12.10 -10.78
C GLY A 8 -17.65 -11.14 -10.00
N ARG A 9 -17.11 -10.48 -8.97
CA ARG A 9 -17.86 -9.62 -8.05
C ARG A 9 -17.16 -8.29 -7.82
N ILE A 10 -17.89 -7.21 -7.98
CA ILE A 10 -17.46 -5.84 -7.66
C ILE A 10 -18.38 -5.31 -6.56
N LEU A 11 -17.81 -4.79 -5.48
CA LEU A 11 -18.57 -4.12 -4.43
C LEU A 11 -18.60 -2.61 -4.72
N LEU A 12 -19.78 -2.07 -5.01
CA LEU A 12 -20.00 -0.64 -5.17
C LEU A 12 -20.56 -0.11 -3.85
N VAL A 13 -19.93 0.91 -3.28
CA VAL A 13 -20.31 1.45 -1.97
C VAL A 13 -20.47 2.96 -2.07
N ASP A 14 -21.66 3.46 -1.72
CA ASP A 14 -21.87 4.88 -1.47
C ASP A 14 -21.78 5.14 0.03
N VAL A 15 -20.70 5.80 0.44
CA VAL A 15 -20.45 6.08 1.87
C VAL A 15 -21.26 7.26 2.39
N GLY A 16 -21.83 8.09 1.51
CA GLY A 16 -22.66 9.23 1.88
C GLY A 16 -24.06 8.81 2.33
N VAL A 17 -24.66 7.85 1.61
CA VAL A 17 -25.97 7.27 1.99
C VAL A 17 -25.85 5.93 2.73
N LYS A 18 -24.63 5.42 2.91
CA LYS A 18 -24.32 4.14 3.59
C LYS A 18 -25.05 2.95 2.95
N GLN A 19 -24.93 2.84 1.64
CA GLN A 19 -25.50 1.74 0.86
C GLN A 19 -24.42 1.05 0.04
N TYR A 20 -24.64 -0.21 -0.29
CA TYR A 20 -23.78 -0.94 -1.21
C TYR A 20 -24.59 -1.83 -2.14
N GLU A 21 -23.97 -2.17 -3.26
CA GLU A 21 -24.45 -3.12 -4.25
C GLU A 21 -23.29 -4.04 -4.66
N ILE A 22 -23.60 -5.30 -4.94
CA ILE A 22 -22.64 -6.24 -5.52
C ILE A 22 -23.02 -6.49 -6.98
N ARG A 23 -22.15 -6.08 -7.90
CA ARG A 23 -22.36 -6.22 -9.34
C ARG A 23 -21.44 -7.29 -9.95
N PRO A 24 -21.87 -8.01 -11.00
CA PRO A 24 -21.01 -8.91 -11.73
C PRO A 24 -19.83 -8.20 -12.44
N THR A 25 -18.62 -8.72 -12.29
CA THR A 25 -17.42 -8.16 -13.00
C THR A 25 -17.54 -8.26 -14.52
N SER A 26 -18.33 -9.21 -15.03
CA SER A 26 -18.56 -9.41 -16.47
C SER A 26 -19.26 -8.24 -17.15
N GLU A 27 -19.92 -7.36 -16.39
CA GLU A 27 -20.58 -6.16 -16.91
C GLU A 27 -19.60 -5.00 -17.10
N CYS A 28 -18.37 -5.12 -16.61
CA CYS A 28 -17.35 -4.09 -16.76
C CYS A 28 -16.44 -4.40 -17.97
N PRO A 29 -16.20 -3.45 -18.90
CA PRO A 29 -15.32 -3.66 -20.06
C PRO A 29 -13.85 -3.95 -19.69
N GLY A 30 -13.43 -3.57 -18.47
CA GLY A 30 -12.08 -3.83 -17.94
C GLY A 30 -11.96 -5.14 -17.14
N ASN A 31 -12.56 -6.24 -17.58
CA ASN A 31 -12.67 -7.50 -16.83
C ASN A 31 -11.37 -8.33 -16.68
N LEU A 32 -10.19 -7.70 -16.68
CA LEU A 32 -8.90 -8.36 -16.45
C LEU A 32 -8.43 -8.32 -14.99
N GLY A 33 -9.17 -7.63 -14.11
CA GLY A 33 -8.77 -7.36 -12.73
C GLY A 33 -7.70 -6.26 -12.61
N GLY A 34 -7.23 -6.02 -11.39
CA GLY A 34 -6.16 -5.08 -11.07
C GLY A 34 -6.37 -3.69 -11.66
N LYS A 35 -5.31 -3.11 -12.22
CA LYS A 35 -5.32 -1.76 -12.81
C LYS A 35 -6.34 -1.61 -13.94
N ALA A 36 -6.49 -2.60 -14.80
CA ALA A 36 -7.41 -2.53 -15.93
C ALA A 36 -8.87 -2.39 -15.46
N LEU A 37 -9.25 -3.21 -14.48
CA LEU A 37 -10.57 -3.12 -13.85
C LEU A 37 -10.74 -1.82 -13.08
N ALA A 38 -9.74 -1.42 -12.28
CA ALA A 38 -9.79 -0.18 -11.53
C ALA A 38 -9.94 1.05 -12.43
N THR A 39 -9.27 1.06 -13.58
CA THR A 39 -9.34 2.16 -14.55
C THR A 39 -10.70 2.20 -15.24
N ALA A 40 -11.25 1.05 -15.64
CA ALA A 40 -12.58 0.98 -16.24
C ALA A 40 -13.66 1.48 -15.27
N LEU A 41 -13.59 1.07 -14.00
CA LEU A 41 -14.49 1.55 -12.95
C LEU A 41 -14.31 3.04 -12.66
N LEU A 42 -13.08 3.55 -12.71
CA LEU A 42 -12.83 4.98 -12.57
C LEU A 42 -13.46 5.77 -13.71
N LEU A 43 -13.32 5.30 -14.96
CA LEU A 43 -13.92 5.95 -16.13
C LEU A 43 -15.46 5.91 -16.07
N GLU A 44 -16.03 4.85 -15.51
CA GLU A 44 -17.47 4.68 -15.34
C GLU A 44 -18.03 5.61 -14.25
N HIS A 45 -17.34 5.71 -13.10
CA HIS A 45 -17.89 6.35 -11.90
C HIS A 45 -17.32 7.73 -11.60
N CYS A 46 -16.29 8.21 -12.30
CA CYS A 46 -15.69 9.54 -12.07
C CYS A 46 -16.16 10.52 -13.16
N PRO A 47 -17.07 11.46 -12.85
CA PRO A 47 -17.50 12.47 -13.81
C PRO A 47 -16.34 13.32 -14.32
N ALA A 48 -16.43 13.72 -15.59
CA ALA A 48 -15.50 14.70 -16.13
C ALA A 48 -15.54 15.98 -15.30
N GLY A 49 -14.36 16.47 -14.90
CA GLY A 49 -14.27 17.68 -14.05
C GLY A 49 -14.56 17.46 -12.56
N ALA A 50 -14.81 16.23 -12.10
CA ALA A 50 -15.02 15.95 -10.68
C ALA A 50 -13.91 16.56 -9.79
N ASP A 51 -14.30 17.21 -8.69
CA ASP A 51 -13.36 17.70 -7.70
C ASP A 51 -12.61 16.50 -7.09
N PRO A 52 -11.26 16.45 -7.10
CA PRO A 52 -10.50 15.37 -6.46
C PRO A 52 -10.83 15.14 -4.97
N LEU A 53 -11.33 16.15 -4.25
CA LEU A 53 -11.75 16.01 -2.86
C LEU A 53 -13.28 15.95 -2.68
N GLY A 54 -14.02 15.94 -3.79
CA GLY A 54 -15.48 15.90 -3.80
C GLY A 54 -16.07 14.49 -3.61
N PRO A 55 -17.38 14.41 -3.31
CA PRO A 55 -18.09 13.13 -3.17
C PRO A 55 -18.09 12.31 -4.46
N ASP A 56 -18.05 12.97 -5.61
CA ASP A 56 -18.13 12.35 -6.94
C ASP A 56 -16.79 11.74 -7.42
N ASN A 57 -15.67 12.01 -6.75
CA ASN A 57 -14.41 11.35 -7.08
C ASN A 57 -14.38 9.94 -6.45
N PRO A 58 -14.45 8.84 -7.22
CA PRO A 58 -14.43 7.50 -6.65
C PRO A 58 -13.03 7.10 -6.17
N VAL A 59 -12.99 6.22 -5.18
CA VAL A 59 -11.78 5.47 -4.80
C VAL A 59 -11.99 4.01 -5.17
N VAL A 60 -11.13 3.46 -6.03
CA VAL A 60 -11.23 2.07 -6.49
C VAL A 60 -10.07 1.26 -5.95
N ILE A 61 -10.38 0.26 -5.13
CA ILE A 61 -9.43 -0.72 -4.61
C ILE A 61 -9.59 -1.99 -5.44
N ALA A 62 -8.51 -2.49 -6.06
CA ALA A 62 -8.60 -3.69 -6.89
C ALA A 62 -7.39 -4.60 -6.72
N THR A 63 -7.61 -5.90 -6.90
CA THR A 63 -6.57 -6.93 -6.91
C THR A 63 -6.42 -7.53 -8.31
N GLY A 64 -5.20 -7.94 -8.66
CA GLY A 64 -4.93 -8.60 -9.94
C GLY A 64 -5.40 -10.07 -9.95
N PRO A 65 -5.55 -10.69 -11.13
CA PRO A 65 -6.10 -12.05 -11.28
C PRO A 65 -5.25 -13.16 -10.64
N ILE A 66 -3.97 -12.86 -10.37
CA ILE A 66 -3.03 -13.78 -9.72
C ILE A 66 -2.93 -13.57 -8.19
N CYS A 67 -3.59 -12.55 -7.63
CA CYS A 67 -3.52 -12.26 -6.21
C CYS A 67 -4.08 -13.44 -5.39
N GLY A 68 -3.50 -13.77 -4.24
CA GLY A 68 -4.00 -14.89 -3.43
C GLY A 68 -3.78 -16.29 -4.01
N SER A 69 -3.27 -16.41 -5.25
CA SER A 69 -2.89 -17.68 -5.89
C SER A 69 -1.52 -18.19 -5.39
N LEU A 70 -1.00 -19.27 -5.98
CA LEU A 70 0.34 -19.80 -5.69
C LEU A 70 1.47 -19.07 -6.45
N ALA A 71 1.13 -18.15 -7.36
CA ALA A 71 2.13 -17.36 -8.09
C ALA A 71 2.94 -16.47 -7.14
N TRP A 72 4.27 -16.51 -7.28
CA TRP A 72 5.16 -15.63 -6.54
C TRP A 72 4.93 -14.16 -6.91
N GLY A 73 4.88 -13.30 -5.89
CA GLY A 73 4.60 -11.87 -6.07
C GLY A 73 3.10 -11.52 -6.22
N GLY A 74 2.20 -12.51 -6.22
CA GLY A 74 0.74 -12.33 -6.26
C GLY A 74 0.15 -11.82 -4.94
N SER A 75 0.66 -10.71 -4.42
CA SER A 75 0.30 -10.13 -3.12
C SER A 75 0.28 -8.60 -3.18
N ARG A 76 -0.31 -8.05 -4.24
CA ARG A 76 -0.45 -6.60 -4.45
C ARG A 76 -1.91 -6.22 -4.71
N TYR A 77 -2.28 -5.05 -4.23
CA TYR A 77 -3.51 -4.35 -4.59
C TYR A 77 -3.15 -2.95 -5.11
N CYS A 78 -4.05 -2.34 -5.87
CA CYS A 78 -3.95 -0.94 -6.27
C CYS A 78 -5.12 -0.13 -5.71
N ILE A 79 -4.85 1.13 -5.41
CA ILE A 79 -5.84 2.18 -5.17
C ILE A 79 -5.77 3.15 -6.34
N CYS A 80 -6.88 3.32 -7.05
CA CYS A 80 -6.99 4.26 -8.17
C CYS A 80 -8.08 5.31 -7.88
N THR A 81 -7.82 6.56 -8.22
CA THR A 81 -8.73 7.70 -8.01
C THR A 81 -8.29 8.88 -8.87
N LYS A 82 -9.00 10.02 -8.83
CA LYS A 82 -8.45 11.30 -9.29
C LYS A 82 -7.61 11.91 -8.18
N SER A 83 -6.34 12.20 -8.49
CA SER A 83 -5.37 12.73 -7.52
C SER A 83 -5.70 14.16 -7.08
N PRO A 84 -5.71 14.47 -5.77
CA PRO A 84 -5.73 15.85 -5.29
C PRO A 84 -4.37 16.55 -5.42
N GLN A 85 -3.29 15.79 -5.61
CA GLN A 85 -1.95 16.34 -5.83
C GLN A 85 -1.78 16.85 -7.26
N THR A 86 -2.19 16.07 -8.25
CA THR A 86 -1.94 16.34 -9.67
C THR A 86 -3.18 16.78 -10.44
N GLY A 87 -4.38 16.52 -9.93
CA GLY A 87 -5.64 16.71 -10.66
C GLY A 87 -5.90 15.65 -11.74
N LEU A 88 -5.01 14.65 -11.88
CA LEU A 88 -5.02 13.63 -12.93
C LEU A 88 -5.32 12.24 -12.35
N TYR A 89 -5.24 11.20 -13.19
CA TYR A 89 -5.32 9.81 -12.77
C TYR A 89 -4.22 9.47 -11.72
N ALA A 90 -4.64 8.94 -10.59
CA ALA A 90 -3.77 8.34 -9.58
C ALA A 90 -3.87 6.82 -9.63
N GLU A 91 -2.72 6.16 -9.53
CA GLU A 91 -2.62 4.78 -9.11
C GLU A 91 -1.55 4.67 -8.02
N SER A 92 -1.80 3.84 -7.03
CA SER A 92 -0.88 3.62 -5.92
C SER A 92 -0.99 2.17 -5.47
N TYR A 93 0.15 1.53 -5.18
CA TYR A 93 0.23 0.09 -4.94
C TYR A 93 0.81 -0.20 -3.57
N SER A 94 0.22 -1.18 -2.90
CA SER A 94 0.77 -1.75 -1.68
C SER A 94 0.67 -3.27 -1.69
N GLY A 95 1.39 -3.90 -0.77
CA GLY A 95 1.39 -5.34 -0.57
C GLY A 95 0.90 -5.74 0.82
N GLY A 96 1.41 -6.85 1.33
CA GLY A 96 1.16 -7.28 2.71
C GLY A 96 -0.06 -8.21 2.87
N ALA A 97 -0.83 -8.06 3.94
CA ALA A 97 -1.98 -8.89 4.26
C ALA A 97 -3.26 -8.48 3.50
N VAL A 98 -3.45 -7.18 3.28
CA VAL A 98 -4.63 -6.60 2.62
C VAL A 98 -4.98 -7.27 1.28
N PRO A 99 -4.05 -7.49 0.33
CA PRO A 99 -4.40 -8.12 -0.93
C PRO A 99 -5.07 -9.49 -0.75
N GLU A 100 -4.55 -10.33 0.17
CA GLU A 100 -5.15 -11.65 0.43
C GLU A 100 -6.48 -11.56 1.20
N ALA A 101 -6.70 -10.48 1.94
CA ALA A 101 -7.95 -10.25 2.66
C ALA A 101 -9.07 -9.77 1.71
N VAL A 102 -8.75 -8.90 0.75
CA VAL A 102 -9.68 -8.51 -0.34
C VAL A 102 -10.10 -9.76 -1.13
N GLU A 103 -9.14 -10.62 -1.46
CA GLU A 103 -9.42 -11.93 -2.08
C GLU A 103 -10.33 -12.82 -1.24
N ALA A 104 -10.08 -12.89 0.06
CA ALA A 104 -10.86 -13.73 0.95
C ALA A 104 -12.28 -13.16 1.18
N ALA A 105 -12.47 -11.85 1.10
CA ALA A 105 -13.79 -11.22 1.03
C ALA A 105 -14.49 -11.51 -0.32
N GLY A 106 -13.72 -11.86 -1.37
CA GLY A 106 -14.25 -12.38 -2.62
C GLY A 106 -14.78 -11.30 -3.55
N PHE A 107 -14.07 -10.19 -3.66
CA PHE A 107 -14.30 -9.11 -4.60
C PHE A 107 -13.06 -8.88 -5.47
N ASP A 108 -13.28 -8.63 -6.76
CA ASP A 108 -12.22 -8.23 -7.70
C ASP A 108 -11.87 -6.74 -7.56
N ALA A 109 -12.87 -5.94 -7.18
CA ALA A 109 -12.73 -4.53 -6.87
C ALA A 109 -13.78 -4.06 -5.85
N VAL A 110 -13.42 -3.01 -5.13
CA VAL A 110 -14.29 -2.26 -4.22
C VAL A 110 -14.22 -0.78 -4.60
N VAL A 111 -15.36 -0.19 -4.91
CA VAL A 111 -15.51 1.20 -5.35
C VAL A 111 -16.22 2.00 -4.26
N LEU A 112 -15.62 3.11 -3.85
CA LEU A 112 -16.20 4.04 -2.87
C LEU A 112 -16.59 5.36 -3.54
N THR A 113 -17.86 5.74 -3.46
CA THR A 113 -18.41 7.04 -3.87
C THR A 113 -19.04 7.75 -2.67
N GLY A 114 -19.41 9.03 -2.86
CA GLY A 114 -19.99 9.83 -1.79
C GLY A 114 -18.96 10.27 -0.75
N ALA A 115 -19.44 10.90 0.32
CA ALA A 115 -18.64 11.28 1.48
C ALA A 115 -19.50 11.14 2.75
N SER A 116 -18.98 10.47 3.78
CA SER A 116 -19.75 10.23 5.00
C SER A 116 -19.98 11.54 5.77
N SER A 117 -21.06 11.59 6.56
CA SER A 117 -21.35 12.73 7.43
C SER A 117 -20.39 12.84 8.62
N GLY A 118 -19.81 11.73 9.07
CA GLY A 118 -18.84 11.64 10.16
C GLY A 118 -17.72 10.64 9.86
N LEU A 119 -16.66 10.65 10.67
CA LEU A 119 -15.53 9.72 10.50
C LEU A 119 -16.04 8.27 10.61
N THR A 120 -15.84 7.49 9.56
CA THR A 120 -16.44 6.15 9.37
C THR A 120 -15.36 5.13 9.03
N THR A 121 -15.57 3.88 9.41
CA THR A 121 -14.83 2.72 8.89
C THR A 121 -15.77 1.71 8.24
N LEU A 122 -15.25 0.93 7.30
CA LEU A 122 -15.98 -0.16 6.67
C LEU A 122 -15.41 -1.51 7.08
N ALA A 123 -16.29 -2.44 7.48
CA ALA A 123 -15.97 -3.86 7.56
C ALA A 123 -16.47 -4.55 6.29
N VAL A 124 -15.58 -4.86 5.36
CA VAL A 124 -15.89 -5.53 4.08
C VAL A 124 -15.76 -7.04 4.26
N HIS A 125 -16.88 -7.76 4.13
CA HIS A 125 -16.96 -9.21 4.28
C HIS A 125 -17.58 -9.86 3.05
N GLU A 126 -17.70 -11.19 3.05
CA GLU A 126 -18.09 -11.96 1.87
C GLU A 126 -19.41 -11.57 1.23
N GLU A 127 -20.34 -10.99 1.99
CA GLU A 127 -21.70 -10.66 1.56
C GLU A 127 -21.92 -9.17 1.31
N GLY A 128 -20.89 -8.32 1.54
CA GLY A 128 -21.02 -6.87 1.40
C GLY A 128 -20.11 -6.09 2.33
N CYS A 129 -20.63 -5.02 2.91
CA CYS A 129 -19.93 -4.27 3.93
C CYS A 129 -20.84 -3.67 5.00
N GLU A 130 -20.27 -3.45 6.17
CA GLU A 130 -20.90 -2.75 7.30
C GLU A 130 -20.22 -1.41 7.53
N PHE A 131 -21.01 -0.40 7.93
CA PHE A 131 -20.53 0.95 8.20
C PHE A 131 -20.50 1.19 9.71
N LEU A 132 -19.34 1.54 10.25
CA LEU A 132 -19.17 1.75 11.68
C LEU A 132 -18.69 3.17 11.95
N ASP A 133 -19.17 3.73 13.06
CA ASP A 133 -18.64 4.98 13.59
C ASP A 133 -17.16 4.82 13.95
N ALA A 134 -16.36 5.80 13.55
CA ALA A 134 -14.94 5.86 13.83
C ALA A 134 -14.54 7.18 14.50
N SER A 135 -15.48 7.91 15.12
CA SER A 135 -15.19 9.22 15.71
C SER A 135 -14.12 9.15 16.80
N GLY A 136 -14.11 8.04 17.56
CA GLY A 136 -13.09 7.77 18.59
C GLY A 136 -11.67 7.58 18.05
N MET A 137 -11.47 7.44 16.73
CA MET A 137 -10.17 7.25 16.09
C MET A 137 -9.62 8.53 15.44
N GLN A 138 -10.30 9.67 15.57
CA GLN A 138 -9.86 10.94 15.00
C GLN A 138 -8.47 11.32 15.52
N GLY A 139 -7.57 11.67 14.60
CA GLY A 139 -6.19 12.06 14.90
C GLY A 139 -5.27 10.91 15.32
N MET A 140 -5.74 9.65 15.34
CA MET A 140 -4.86 8.52 15.63
C MET A 140 -3.84 8.30 14.51
N GLU A 141 -2.58 8.10 14.90
CA GLU A 141 -1.52 7.60 14.02
C GLU A 141 -1.92 6.28 13.36
N THR A 142 -1.40 6.04 12.16
CA THR A 142 -1.72 4.86 11.32
C THR A 142 -1.59 3.55 12.08
N PHE A 143 -0.53 3.37 12.88
CA PHE A 143 -0.30 2.11 13.60
C PHE A 143 -1.39 1.83 14.64
N VAL A 144 -1.79 2.85 15.40
CA VAL A 144 -2.83 2.73 16.43
C VAL A 144 -4.20 2.58 15.77
N ALA A 145 -4.45 3.33 14.70
CA ALA A 145 -5.68 3.22 13.91
C ALA A 145 -5.87 1.81 13.34
N GLU A 146 -4.81 1.17 12.83
CA GLU A 146 -4.88 -0.18 12.27
C GLU A 146 -5.24 -1.24 13.31
N GLU A 147 -4.71 -1.11 14.54
CA GLU A 147 -5.05 -2.00 15.64
C GLU A 147 -6.50 -1.82 16.09
N GLU A 148 -6.93 -0.56 16.25
CA GLU A 148 -8.25 -0.23 16.76
C GLU A 148 -9.36 -0.58 15.76
N ILE A 149 -9.16 -0.30 14.47
CA ILE A 149 -10.12 -0.66 13.41
C ILE A 149 -10.26 -2.18 13.28
N SER A 150 -9.15 -2.92 13.44
CA SER A 150 -9.16 -4.38 13.40
C SER A 150 -9.93 -4.96 14.59
N ARG A 151 -9.76 -4.38 15.78
CA ARG A 151 -10.50 -4.75 16.99
C ARG A 151 -12.00 -4.46 16.84
N LEU A 152 -12.34 -3.27 16.36
CA LEU A 152 -13.73 -2.81 16.20
C LEU A 152 -14.51 -3.66 15.19
N THR A 153 -13.85 -4.13 14.13
CA THR A 153 -14.48 -4.88 13.04
C THR A 153 -14.44 -6.41 13.24
N ALA A 154 -13.75 -6.91 14.27
CA ALA A 154 -13.49 -8.33 14.45
C ALA A 154 -14.75 -9.22 14.46
N SER A 155 -15.86 -8.73 15.02
CA SER A 155 -17.12 -9.48 15.12
C SER A 155 -17.81 -9.74 13.78
N PHE A 156 -17.43 -9.02 12.72
CA PHE A 156 -18.00 -9.17 11.37
C PHE A 156 -17.32 -10.29 10.57
N TYR A 157 -16.26 -10.89 11.10
CA TYR A 157 -15.49 -11.92 10.40
C TYR A 157 -15.62 -13.27 11.11
N PRO A 158 -16.05 -14.33 10.39
CA PRO A 158 -16.06 -15.68 10.95
C PRO A 158 -14.68 -16.11 11.44
N GLN A 159 -14.61 -16.94 12.49
CA GLN A 159 -13.35 -17.46 13.02
C GLN A 159 -12.50 -18.11 11.91
N GLY A 160 -11.22 -17.76 11.83
CA GLY A 160 -10.30 -18.28 10.81
C GLY A 160 -10.41 -17.57 9.44
N SER A 161 -11.12 -16.44 9.37
CA SER A 161 -11.07 -15.55 8.20
C SER A 161 -9.67 -14.97 8.04
N ARG A 162 -9.27 -14.73 6.79
CA ARG A 162 -8.10 -13.93 6.48
C ARG A 162 -8.51 -12.47 6.52
N THR A 163 -7.95 -11.70 7.44
CA THR A 163 -8.23 -10.28 7.58
C THR A 163 -7.04 -9.42 7.18
N GLY A 164 -7.33 -8.18 6.80
CA GLY A 164 -6.32 -7.17 6.47
C GLY A 164 -6.95 -5.78 6.52
N ALA A 165 -6.32 -4.87 7.25
CA ALA A 165 -6.78 -3.51 7.42
C ALA A 165 -5.95 -2.55 6.56
N MET A 166 -6.61 -1.55 5.99
CA MET A 166 -5.98 -0.38 5.41
C MET A 166 -6.53 0.87 6.12
N VAL A 167 -5.66 1.79 6.50
CA VAL A 167 -6.02 2.94 7.33
C VAL A 167 -5.36 4.21 6.83
N VAL A 168 -5.95 5.34 7.21
CA VAL A 168 -5.35 6.65 7.02
C VAL A 168 -4.94 7.27 8.35
N GLY A 169 -3.88 8.06 8.33
CA GLY A 169 -3.38 8.81 9.48
C GLY A 169 -3.86 10.27 9.51
N PRO A 170 -3.33 11.07 10.46
CA PRO A 170 -3.66 12.49 10.60
C PRO A 170 -3.41 13.32 9.33
N ALA A 171 -2.43 12.96 8.50
CA ALA A 171 -2.15 13.68 7.26
C ALA A 171 -3.34 13.66 6.29
N ALA A 172 -4.01 12.50 6.16
CA ALA A 172 -5.18 12.36 5.30
C ALA A 172 -6.40 13.07 5.87
N GLU A 173 -6.63 12.96 7.20
CA GLU A 173 -7.71 13.65 7.90
C GLU A 173 -7.61 15.18 7.75
N ASN A 174 -6.38 15.70 7.71
CA ASN A 174 -6.08 17.11 7.48
C ASN A 174 -5.87 17.48 6.00
N LEU A 175 -6.21 16.57 5.07
CA LEU A 175 -6.19 16.79 3.63
C LEU A 175 -4.81 17.19 3.05
N VAL A 176 -3.71 16.71 3.64
CA VAL A 176 -2.37 16.84 3.05
C VAL A 176 -2.38 16.16 1.68
N ARG A 177 -2.02 16.85 0.61
CA ARG A 177 -2.22 16.40 -0.79
C ARG A 177 -1.47 15.11 -1.18
N PHE A 178 -0.51 14.68 -0.37
CA PHE A 178 0.32 13.48 -0.59
C PHE A 178 0.22 12.51 0.59
N ALA A 179 -0.95 12.48 1.26
CA ALA A 179 -1.22 11.51 2.31
C ALA A 179 -1.41 10.09 1.74
N ILE A 180 -0.89 9.11 2.46
CA ILE A 180 -0.89 7.70 2.07
C ILE A 180 -2.09 6.94 2.65
N VAL A 181 -2.30 5.74 2.14
CA VAL A 181 -3.04 4.69 2.86
C VAL A 181 -2.03 3.67 3.37
N ALA A 182 -2.03 3.40 4.67
CA ALA A 182 -1.12 2.48 5.33
C ALA A 182 -1.79 1.12 5.61
N ASN A 183 -1.00 0.06 5.63
CA ASN A 183 -1.39 -1.28 6.07
C ASN A 183 -0.18 -2.06 6.60
N ASP A 184 -0.42 -3.08 7.43
CA ASP A 184 0.62 -3.87 8.08
C ASP A 184 1.70 -3.00 8.75
N ARG A 185 1.24 -1.91 9.39
CA ARG A 185 2.03 -0.78 9.91
C ARG A 185 2.80 0.01 8.85
N TRP A 186 3.77 -0.62 8.19
CA TRP A 186 4.77 0.07 7.36
C TRP A 186 4.54 -0.02 5.85
N ARG A 187 3.56 -0.81 5.39
CA ARG A 187 3.26 -0.88 3.95
C ARG A 187 2.36 0.27 3.57
N CYS A 188 2.63 0.87 2.43
CA CYS A 188 1.91 2.06 2.00
C CYS A 188 1.49 1.99 0.54
N ALA A 189 0.26 2.41 0.26
CA ALA A 189 -0.12 2.96 -1.04
C ALA A 189 0.34 4.43 -1.03
N GLY A 190 1.60 4.64 -1.41
CA GLY A 190 2.39 5.77 -0.96
C GLY A 190 2.28 7.10 -1.70
N ARG A 191 1.69 7.20 -2.90
CA ARG A 191 1.77 8.44 -3.71
C ARG A 191 0.43 8.94 -4.26
N CYS A 192 0.45 10.16 -4.81
CA CYS A 192 -0.65 10.83 -5.49
C CYS A 192 -1.84 11.20 -4.59
N GLY A 193 -1.70 11.16 -3.26
CA GLY A 193 -2.73 11.61 -2.33
C GLY A 193 -3.95 10.69 -2.24
N VAL A 194 -3.77 9.38 -2.47
CA VAL A 194 -4.88 8.42 -2.37
C VAL A 194 -5.48 8.37 -0.96
N GLY A 195 -4.65 8.56 0.08
CA GLY A 195 -5.14 8.66 1.47
C GLY A 195 -5.93 9.94 1.71
N THR A 196 -5.51 11.05 1.11
CA THR A 196 -6.21 12.34 1.15
C THR A 196 -7.65 12.22 0.66
N VAL A 197 -7.89 11.46 -0.42
CA VAL A 197 -9.24 11.25 -0.96
C VAL A 197 -10.10 10.46 0.03
N LEU A 198 -9.56 9.43 0.70
CA LEU A 198 -10.28 8.74 1.78
C LEU A 198 -10.60 9.68 2.95
N GLY A 199 -9.64 10.53 3.34
CA GLY A 199 -9.83 11.56 4.36
C GLY A 199 -10.96 12.54 4.01
N ALA A 200 -11.03 13.02 2.76
CA ALA A 200 -12.09 13.90 2.27
C ALA A 200 -13.48 13.23 2.31
N LYS A 201 -13.53 11.91 2.10
CA LYS A 201 -14.74 11.10 2.25
C LYS A 201 -15.08 10.75 3.70
N LYS A 202 -14.27 11.22 4.66
CA LYS A 202 -14.31 10.90 6.10
C LYS A 202 -14.23 9.40 6.38
N ILE A 203 -13.38 8.69 5.64
CA ILE A 203 -13.11 7.27 5.86
C ILE A 203 -11.78 7.11 6.59
N LYS A 204 -11.84 6.56 7.81
CA LYS A 204 -10.63 6.25 8.62
C LYS A 204 -9.88 5.03 8.08
N GLY A 205 -10.60 4.08 7.51
CA GLY A 205 -10.03 2.88 6.94
C GLY A 205 -11.08 1.86 6.52
N LEU A 206 -10.59 0.76 5.98
CA LEU A 206 -11.37 -0.41 5.59
C LEU A 206 -10.68 -1.65 6.13
N VAL A 207 -11.46 -2.58 6.67
CA VAL A 207 -10.99 -3.92 7.01
C VAL A 207 -11.66 -4.90 6.08
N PHE A 208 -10.87 -5.75 5.45
CA PHE A 208 -11.36 -6.82 4.58
C PHE A 208 -11.26 -8.12 5.34
N GLY A 209 -12.24 -9.02 5.15
CA GLY A 209 -12.16 -10.35 5.74
C GLY A 209 -13.08 -11.37 5.12
N GLY A 210 -12.59 -12.60 5.03
CA GLY A 210 -13.39 -13.74 4.60
C GLY A 210 -12.56 -15.00 4.40
N LYS A 211 -13.11 -15.93 3.63
CA LYS A 211 -12.56 -17.25 3.32
C LYS A 211 -12.80 -17.69 1.87
N ARG A 212 -13.39 -16.83 1.03
CA ARG A 212 -13.59 -17.14 -0.40
C ARG A 212 -12.26 -17.42 -1.09
N LYS A 213 -12.37 -18.20 -2.16
CA LYS A 213 -11.26 -18.53 -3.06
C LYS A 213 -11.76 -18.36 -4.48
N ARG A 214 -11.00 -17.64 -5.30
CA ARG A 214 -11.31 -17.54 -6.72
C ARG A 214 -11.11 -18.88 -7.43
N PRO A 215 -11.89 -19.19 -8.47
CA PRO A 215 -11.63 -20.34 -9.33
C PRO A 215 -10.33 -20.15 -10.12
N LEU A 216 -9.53 -21.21 -10.22
CA LEU A 216 -8.32 -21.26 -11.04
C LEU A 216 -8.58 -22.19 -12.23
N ALA A 217 -8.13 -21.78 -13.43
CA ALA A 217 -8.30 -22.58 -14.65
C ALA A 217 -7.51 -23.90 -14.56
N GLU A 218 -6.25 -23.80 -14.14
CA GLU A 218 -5.30 -24.93 -14.08
C GLU A 218 -4.53 -24.94 -12.75
N PRO A 219 -5.14 -25.41 -11.65
CA PRO A 219 -4.51 -25.40 -10.32
C PRO A 219 -3.17 -26.13 -10.28
N ASP A 220 -3.08 -27.31 -10.89
CA ASP A 220 -1.86 -28.13 -10.92
C ASP A 220 -0.78 -27.52 -11.81
N GLY A 221 -1.18 -26.95 -12.95
CA GLY A 221 -0.28 -26.19 -13.81
C GLY A 221 0.33 -24.99 -13.10
N LEU A 222 -0.50 -24.22 -12.37
CA LEU A 222 -0.02 -23.08 -11.57
C LEU A 222 0.95 -23.51 -10.46
N LYS A 223 0.65 -24.63 -9.78
CA LYS A 223 1.53 -25.19 -8.75
C LYS A 223 2.88 -25.62 -9.34
N ALA A 224 2.88 -26.30 -10.48
CA ALA A 224 4.09 -26.69 -11.19
C ALA A 224 4.91 -25.46 -11.61
N TYR A 225 4.26 -24.46 -12.20
CA TYR A 225 4.89 -23.19 -12.58
C TYR A 225 5.52 -22.48 -11.38
N ALA A 226 4.80 -22.35 -10.25
CA ALA A 226 5.32 -21.68 -9.06
C ALA A 226 6.56 -22.39 -8.49
N LYS A 227 6.61 -23.72 -8.56
CA LYS A 227 7.77 -24.52 -8.15
C LYS A 227 8.96 -24.32 -9.09
N ASP A 228 8.74 -24.37 -10.40
CA ASP A 228 9.78 -24.11 -11.41
C ASP A 228 10.35 -22.70 -11.26
N PHE A 229 9.47 -21.70 -11.18
CA PHE A 229 9.82 -20.30 -11.02
C PHE A 229 10.71 -20.08 -9.79
N LEU A 230 10.31 -20.61 -8.62
CA LEU A 230 11.13 -20.49 -7.43
C LEU A 230 12.52 -21.12 -7.63
N THR A 231 12.57 -22.32 -8.22
CA THR A 231 13.82 -23.06 -8.43
C THR A 231 14.78 -22.27 -9.31
N ARG A 232 14.27 -21.62 -10.36
CA ARG A 232 15.08 -20.85 -11.31
C ARG A 232 15.54 -19.51 -10.75
N PHE A 233 14.69 -18.82 -9.97
CA PHE A 233 14.92 -17.40 -9.68
C PHE A 233 15.35 -17.09 -8.24
N LYS A 234 15.12 -17.99 -7.26
CA LYS A 234 15.39 -17.71 -5.83
C LYS A 234 16.86 -17.37 -5.54
N ASP A 235 17.77 -17.90 -6.36
CA ASP A 235 19.23 -17.78 -6.24
C ASP A 235 19.85 -16.92 -7.35
N SER A 236 19.03 -16.27 -8.16
CA SER A 236 19.50 -15.30 -9.16
C SER A 236 20.28 -14.16 -8.49
N PRO A 237 21.25 -13.55 -9.18
CA PRO A 237 22.02 -12.42 -8.62
C PRO A 237 21.12 -11.30 -8.08
N GLY A 238 20.08 -10.93 -8.82
CA GLY A 238 19.11 -9.92 -8.38
C GLY A 238 18.36 -10.32 -7.11
N ALA A 239 17.87 -11.56 -7.03
CA ALA A 239 17.17 -12.04 -5.83
C ALA A 239 18.09 -12.04 -4.59
N LYS A 240 19.35 -12.46 -4.74
CA LYS A 240 20.34 -12.42 -3.66
C LYS A 240 20.65 -10.99 -3.21
N ALA A 241 20.82 -10.07 -4.16
CA ALA A 241 21.14 -8.67 -3.87
C ALA A 241 19.99 -7.97 -3.11
N TYR A 242 18.75 -8.09 -3.61
CA TYR A 242 17.57 -7.58 -2.90
C TYR A 242 17.34 -8.24 -1.55
N ARG A 243 17.61 -9.54 -1.40
CA ARG A 243 17.51 -10.21 -0.09
C ARG A 243 18.56 -9.67 0.89
N ALA A 244 19.78 -9.42 0.42
CA ALA A 244 20.90 -8.97 1.23
C ALA A 244 20.78 -7.51 1.68
N ARG A 245 20.28 -6.62 0.82
CA ARG A 245 20.28 -5.16 1.06
C ARG A 245 18.95 -4.44 0.81
N GLY A 246 17.93 -5.13 0.32
CA GLY A 246 16.69 -4.49 -0.08
C GLY A 246 16.90 -3.51 -1.24
N THR A 247 16.09 -2.45 -1.28
CA THR A 247 16.27 -1.36 -2.25
C THR A 247 17.46 -0.48 -1.91
N THR A 248 17.90 -0.42 -0.64
CA THR A 248 19.00 0.46 -0.17
C THR A 248 20.34 0.26 -0.90
N GLN A 249 20.56 -0.90 -1.55
CA GLN A 249 21.69 -1.12 -2.47
C GLN A 249 21.77 -0.06 -3.58
N MET A 250 20.64 0.52 -3.97
CA MET A 250 20.54 1.50 -5.04
C MET A 250 21.26 2.81 -4.70
N VAL A 251 21.50 3.14 -3.43
CA VAL A 251 22.25 4.35 -3.05
C VAL A 251 23.66 4.33 -3.69
N ALA A 252 24.41 3.24 -3.50
CA ALA A 252 25.76 3.09 -4.04
C ALA A 252 25.75 3.03 -5.57
N ILE A 253 24.81 2.26 -6.14
CA ILE A 253 24.68 2.06 -7.59
C ILE A 253 24.39 3.40 -8.28
N MET A 254 23.40 4.14 -7.79
CA MET A 254 22.98 5.41 -8.38
C MET A 254 24.02 6.50 -8.19
N ASN A 255 24.72 6.54 -7.06
CA ASN A 255 25.79 7.52 -6.83
C ASN A 255 26.99 7.25 -7.77
N THR A 256 27.37 5.98 -7.94
CA THR A 256 28.43 5.57 -8.89
C THR A 256 28.05 5.94 -10.33
N ALA A 257 26.78 5.76 -10.69
CA ALA A 257 26.23 6.13 -11.99
C ALA A 257 26.05 7.64 -12.18
N ARG A 258 26.38 8.47 -11.17
CA ARG A 258 26.15 9.92 -11.17
C ARG A 258 24.68 10.31 -11.40
N ALA A 259 23.78 9.50 -10.85
CA ALA A 259 22.33 9.65 -10.95
C ALA A 259 21.62 9.57 -9.58
N PHE A 260 22.35 9.71 -8.47
CA PHE A 260 21.76 9.81 -7.14
C PHE A 260 21.23 11.23 -6.88
N PRO A 261 19.92 11.43 -6.66
CA PRO A 261 19.37 12.77 -6.47
C PRO A 261 19.93 13.42 -5.20
N ALA A 262 20.60 14.56 -5.36
CA ALA A 262 21.21 15.28 -4.23
C ALA A 262 21.03 16.80 -4.34
N LYS A 263 21.03 17.46 -3.17
CA LYS A 263 20.94 18.92 -3.02
C LYS A 263 19.80 19.51 -3.86
N TYR A 264 18.57 19.11 -3.54
CA TYR A 264 17.36 19.46 -4.28
C TYR A 264 17.52 19.35 -5.81
N TRP A 265 17.80 18.15 -6.30
CA TRP A 265 17.95 17.80 -7.73
C TRP A 265 19.06 18.51 -8.49
N SER A 266 19.85 19.38 -7.85
CA SER A 266 20.94 20.12 -8.50
C SER A 266 22.19 19.26 -8.74
N GLN A 267 22.28 18.09 -8.09
CA GLN A 267 23.42 17.20 -8.17
C GLN A 267 22.98 15.75 -8.41
N GLY A 268 23.79 15.01 -9.17
CA GLY A 268 23.64 13.57 -9.43
C GLY A 268 24.53 12.68 -8.54
N THR A 269 25.26 13.27 -7.61
CA THR A 269 26.10 12.58 -6.63
C THR A 269 25.99 13.31 -5.29
N CYS A 270 26.13 12.57 -4.20
CA CYS A 270 26.15 13.11 -2.85
C CYS A 270 27.49 12.77 -2.19
N GLU A 271 28.16 13.73 -1.53
CA GLU A 271 29.45 13.49 -0.89
C GLU A 271 29.35 12.50 0.27
N HIS A 272 28.28 12.58 1.05
CA HIS A 272 28.04 11.75 2.24
C HIS A 272 27.27 10.45 1.96
N TRP A 273 27.13 10.05 0.69
CA TRP A 273 26.30 8.89 0.31
C TRP A 273 26.71 7.60 1.05
N GLU A 274 28.00 7.41 1.37
CA GLU A 274 28.49 6.24 2.10
C GLU A 274 27.88 6.16 3.50
N ARG A 275 27.73 7.30 4.21
CA ARG A 275 27.11 7.38 5.54
C ARG A 275 25.63 7.00 5.53
N ILE A 276 24.96 7.22 4.41
CA ILE A 276 23.54 6.91 4.23
C ILE A 276 23.31 5.70 3.31
N SER A 277 24.33 4.86 3.13
CA SER A 277 24.25 3.70 2.26
C SER A 277 23.54 2.51 2.92
N GLY A 278 23.08 1.57 2.09
CA GLY A 278 22.60 0.28 2.59
C GLY A 278 23.65 -0.53 3.36
N ASP A 279 24.94 -0.38 3.02
CA ASP A 279 26.01 -1.07 3.76
C ASP A 279 26.18 -0.50 5.16
N THR A 280 26.17 0.83 5.31
CA THR A 280 26.22 1.50 6.63
C THR A 280 25.01 1.14 7.48
N LEU A 281 23.81 1.19 6.92
CA LEU A 281 22.58 0.77 7.60
C LEU A 281 22.71 -0.66 8.17
N HIS A 282 23.25 -1.59 7.38
CA HIS A 282 23.43 -2.98 7.78
C HIS A 282 24.60 -3.20 8.76
N ALA A 283 25.65 -2.38 8.70
CA ALA A 283 26.82 -2.49 9.56
C ALA A 283 26.55 -1.93 10.97
N GLU A 284 25.80 -0.83 11.06
CA GLU A 284 25.65 -0.06 12.30
C GLU A 284 24.37 -0.36 13.05
N HIS A 285 23.39 -1.02 12.42
CA HIS A 285 22.08 -1.30 13.01
C HIS A 285 21.68 -2.77 12.92
N GLU A 286 20.58 -3.14 13.58
CA GLU A 286 20.01 -4.49 13.42
C GLU A 286 19.05 -4.48 12.24
N VAL A 287 19.40 -5.17 11.16
CA VAL A 287 18.60 -5.18 9.93
C VAL A 287 18.30 -6.60 9.50
N VAL A 288 17.00 -6.95 9.51
CA VAL A 288 16.51 -8.28 9.15
C VAL A 288 15.71 -8.20 7.85
N PRO A 289 15.99 -9.04 6.84
CA PRO A 289 15.15 -9.16 5.66
C PRO A 289 13.70 -9.50 6.00
N HIS A 290 12.76 -8.72 5.47
CA HIS A 290 11.33 -8.94 5.65
C HIS A 290 10.64 -9.10 4.29
N ALA A 291 9.85 -10.15 4.14
CA ALA A 291 9.16 -10.47 2.90
C ALA A 291 7.69 -10.06 2.95
N CYS A 292 7.19 -9.47 1.86
CA CYS A 292 5.76 -9.51 1.59
C CYS A 292 5.28 -10.97 1.55
N ARG A 293 3.98 -11.18 1.77
CA ARG A 293 3.37 -12.51 1.59
C ARG A 293 3.68 -13.05 0.20
N LYS A 294 4.00 -14.35 0.11
CA LYS A 294 4.31 -15.05 -1.15
C LYS A 294 5.39 -14.36 -1.99
N CYS A 295 6.44 -13.86 -1.34
CA CYS A 295 7.59 -13.26 -2.00
C CYS A 295 8.88 -13.90 -1.51
N PHE A 296 9.71 -14.43 -2.41
CA PHE A 296 11.02 -14.98 -2.05
C PHE A 296 12.15 -13.93 -2.09
N MET A 297 11.87 -12.71 -2.55
CA MET A 297 12.86 -11.63 -2.65
C MET A 297 13.23 -11.07 -1.29
N ALA A 298 12.26 -10.96 -0.37
CA ALA A 298 12.42 -10.42 0.97
C ALA A 298 13.14 -9.05 1.00
N CYS A 299 12.76 -8.12 0.11
CA CYS A 299 13.47 -6.85 -0.03
C CYS A 299 13.28 -5.88 1.14
N GLY A 300 12.17 -6.00 1.89
CA GLY A 300 11.89 -5.14 3.03
C GLY A 300 12.99 -5.23 4.10
N ARG A 301 13.28 -4.13 4.76
CA ARG A 301 14.33 -4.03 5.79
C ARG A 301 13.68 -3.79 7.13
N LYS A 302 13.51 -4.83 7.96
CA LYS A 302 13.10 -4.59 9.34
C LYS A 302 14.33 -4.10 10.10
N THR A 303 14.34 -2.81 10.41
CA THR A 303 15.49 -2.09 10.95
C THR A 303 15.20 -1.69 12.39
N THR A 304 16.14 -1.98 13.29
CA THR A 304 16.16 -1.47 14.66
C THR A 304 17.45 -0.68 14.87
N LEU A 305 17.31 0.60 15.21
CA LEU A 305 18.45 1.48 15.48
C LEU A 305 19.17 1.03 16.77
N ARG A 306 20.51 0.90 16.71
CA ARG A 306 21.33 0.44 17.85
C ARG A 306 21.84 1.57 18.75
N ALA A 307 22.01 2.77 18.19
CA ALA A 307 22.66 3.89 18.85
C ALA A 307 22.00 5.22 18.44
N GLY A 308 22.47 6.31 19.03
CA GLY A 308 21.93 7.65 18.81
C GLY A 308 20.66 7.94 19.61
N SER A 309 20.10 9.13 19.38
CA SER A 309 18.92 9.65 20.10
C SER A 309 17.65 8.81 19.91
N TYR A 310 17.63 7.93 18.92
CA TYR A 310 16.49 7.08 18.55
C TYR A 310 16.80 5.59 18.70
N ALA A 311 17.82 5.22 19.49
CA ALA A 311 18.14 3.83 19.77
C ALA A 311 16.90 3.05 20.25
N GLY A 312 16.68 1.87 19.68
CA GLY A 312 15.51 1.03 19.93
C GLY A 312 14.32 1.29 18.98
N LEU A 313 14.32 2.39 18.21
CA LEU A 313 13.31 2.61 17.18
C LEU A 313 13.34 1.47 16.15
N THR A 314 12.17 0.87 15.91
CA THR A 314 12.00 -0.25 14.96
C THR A 314 10.98 0.09 13.89
N LEU A 315 11.33 -0.12 12.62
CA LEU A 315 10.41 -0.01 11.48
C LEU A 315 10.75 -0.99 10.35
N GLU A 316 9.90 -1.04 9.32
CA GLU A 316 10.28 -1.60 8.01
C GLU A 316 10.67 -0.47 7.05
N GLY A 317 11.93 -0.46 6.62
CA GLY A 317 12.56 0.58 5.82
C GLY A 317 13.88 1.04 6.45
N PRO A 318 14.40 2.21 6.05
CA PRO A 318 13.92 3.02 4.93
C PRO A 318 14.16 2.30 3.58
N GLU A 319 13.29 2.55 2.62
CA GLU A 319 13.53 2.17 1.22
C GLU A 319 14.47 3.19 0.56
N TYR A 320 15.08 2.84 -0.58
CA TYR A 320 15.95 3.73 -1.36
C TYR A 320 15.32 5.10 -1.60
N GLU A 321 14.03 5.12 -1.92
CA GLU A 321 13.26 6.32 -2.17
C GLU A 321 13.26 7.27 -0.97
N THR A 322 13.06 6.76 0.23
CA THR A 322 13.12 7.54 1.47
C THR A 322 14.53 8.07 1.73
N ILE A 323 15.56 7.24 1.48
CA ILE A 323 16.96 7.62 1.66
C ILE A 323 17.35 8.75 0.72
N PHE A 324 17.03 8.67 -0.59
CA PHE A 324 17.36 9.77 -1.48
C PHE A 324 16.54 11.02 -1.14
N ALA A 325 15.27 10.87 -0.75
CA ALA A 325 14.41 12.02 -0.46
C ALA A 325 14.93 12.83 0.73
N PHE A 326 15.21 12.20 1.87
CA PHE A 326 15.70 12.93 3.04
C PHE A 326 17.22 13.08 3.07
N GLY A 327 17.96 12.02 2.75
CA GLY A 327 19.42 12.03 2.82
C GLY A 327 20.09 12.76 1.67
N GLY A 328 19.64 12.48 0.44
CA GLY A 328 20.18 13.08 -0.77
C GLY A 328 19.67 14.50 -1.00
N LEU A 329 18.35 14.67 -1.18
CA LEU A 329 17.77 15.95 -1.57
C LEU A 329 17.89 17.00 -0.45
N CYS A 330 17.59 16.63 0.81
CA CYS A 330 17.71 17.53 1.95
C CYS A 330 19.12 17.58 2.57
N MET A 331 20.07 16.83 2.02
CA MET A 331 21.46 16.76 2.50
C MET A 331 21.59 16.30 3.97
N ILE A 332 20.68 15.44 4.44
CA ILE A 332 20.77 14.86 5.79
C ILE A 332 21.83 13.74 5.76
N GLU A 333 22.81 13.84 6.65
CA GLU A 333 23.97 12.95 6.62
C GLU A 333 23.87 11.76 7.58
N SER A 334 22.91 11.78 8.52
CA SER A 334 22.69 10.71 9.50
C SER A 334 21.64 9.73 9.00
N MET A 335 22.00 8.44 8.98
CA MET A 335 21.06 7.36 8.69
C MET A 335 19.95 7.28 9.75
N GLU A 336 20.27 7.51 11.02
CA GLU A 336 19.30 7.48 12.13
C GLU A 336 18.23 8.57 11.99
N GLU A 337 18.61 9.78 11.58
CA GLU A 337 17.65 10.86 11.30
C GLU A 337 16.74 10.51 10.11
N ILE A 338 17.28 9.92 9.04
CA ILE A 338 16.48 9.46 7.88
C ILE A 338 15.50 8.37 8.32
N VAL A 339 15.95 7.41 9.12
CA VAL A 339 15.12 6.33 9.68
C VAL A 339 14.01 6.91 10.58
N ARG A 340 14.32 7.93 11.39
CA ARG A 340 13.34 8.62 12.21
C ARG A 340 12.29 9.36 11.37
N LEU A 341 12.71 10.04 10.31
CA LEU A 341 11.80 10.72 9.37
C LEU A 341 10.89 9.73 8.63
N ASN A 342 11.41 8.54 8.27
CA ASN A 342 10.59 7.45 7.74
C ASN A 342 9.49 7.05 8.73
N ASP A 343 9.85 6.74 9.99
CA ASP A 343 8.88 6.35 11.02
C ASP A 343 7.81 7.43 11.25
N LEU A 344 8.21 8.71 11.26
CA LEU A 344 7.26 9.81 11.38
C LEU A 344 6.30 9.88 10.19
N CYS A 345 6.80 9.70 8.97
CA CYS A 345 5.96 9.67 7.77
C CYS A 345 4.97 8.50 7.81
N ASP A 346 5.42 7.29 8.18
CA ASP A 346 4.55 6.12 8.28
C ASP A 346 3.45 6.33 9.32
N ARG A 347 3.79 6.84 10.51
CA ARG A 347 2.83 7.12 11.60
C ARG A 347 1.79 8.18 11.24
N LEU A 348 2.25 9.28 10.65
CA LEU A 348 1.37 10.38 10.29
C LEU A 348 0.57 10.10 9.01
N GLY A 349 1.04 9.18 8.17
CA GLY A 349 0.45 8.84 6.89
C GLY A 349 0.89 9.78 5.76
N LEU A 350 2.20 10.03 5.62
CA LEU A 350 2.81 10.90 4.60
C LEU A 350 3.66 10.11 3.58
N ASP A 351 3.61 10.52 2.31
CA ASP A 351 4.54 10.05 1.27
C ASP A 351 5.95 10.57 1.58
N THR A 352 6.91 9.68 1.85
CA THR A 352 8.30 10.08 2.15
C THR A 352 8.97 10.81 0.99
N ILE A 353 8.63 10.45 -0.25
CA ILE A 353 9.20 11.09 -1.45
C ILE A 353 8.72 12.53 -1.53
N SER A 354 7.41 12.75 -1.46
CA SER A 354 6.84 14.10 -1.53
C SER A 354 7.22 14.94 -0.30
N ALA A 355 7.26 14.34 0.90
CA ALA A 355 7.65 15.02 2.13
C ALA A 355 9.11 15.52 2.09
N GLY A 356 10.05 14.71 1.60
CA GLY A 356 11.45 15.14 1.43
C GLY A 356 11.69 16.12 0.27
N ASN A 357 10.66 16.50 -0.48
CA ASN A 357 10.75 17.44 -1.60
C ASN A 357 10.11 18.82 -1.31
N LEU A 358 9.62 19.03 -0.08
CA LEU A 358 8.99 20.27 0.37
C LEU A 358 9.81 20.95 1.45
#